data_AF-A0A941N8V4-F1
#
_entry.id   AF-A0A941N8V4-F1
#
_cell.length_a   1.000
_cell.length_b   1.000
_cell.length_c   1.000
_cell.angle_alpha   90.00
_cell.angle_beta   90.00
_cell.angle_gamma   90.00
#
_symmetry.space_group_name_H-M   'P 1'
#
loop_
_entity.id
_entity.type
_entity.pdbx_description
1 polymer ?
#
loop_
_entity_poly.entity_id
_entity_poly.type
_entity_poly.pdbx_seq_one_letter_code
_entity_poly.pdbx_strand_id
1 'polypeptide(L)'
;LKDEALLEIAAHPPETAEGLERIRAIPKGFANSRMGKTLMEAIEKGRTAPPPEGIETDKPRRKREPSQAAVDLLKTLLRLRAEYAQVAPRLIANADDIESLAAHEDDGVAALHGWRAEIFGNDAKALRDGQLAIALRNGKAVVVKPGE
;
A
#
# COMPACT_ATOMS: atom_id res chain seq x y z
N LEU A 1 25.33 4.90 -17.48
CA LEU A 1 24.14 4.01 -17.42
C LEU A 1 23.10 4.71 -16.55
N LYS A 2 21.83 4.75 -16.93
CA LYS A 2 20.77 5.42 -16.17
C LYS A 2 20.13 4.45 -15.17
N ASP A 3 19.60 4.96 -14.06
CA ASP A 3 18.94 4.15 -13.02
C ASP A 3 17.74 3.37 -13.57
N GLU A 4 16.95 3.98 -14.46
CA GLU A 4 15.83 3.29 -15.15
C GLU A 4 16.31 2.06 -15.92
N ALA A 5 17.48 2.13 -16.58
CA ALA A 5 18.07 0.99 -17.27
C ALA A 5 18.50 -0.10 -16.28
N LEU A 6 19.05 0.29 -15.12
CA LEU A 6 19.42 -0.67 -14.07
C LEU A 6 18.21 -1.39 -13.50
N LEU A 7 17.10 -0.67 -13.28
CA LEU A 7 15.83 -1.25 -12.82
C LEU A 7 15.25 -2.23 -13.85
N GLU A 8 15.26 -1.86 -15.14
CA GLU A 8 14.78 -2.73 -16.21
C GLU A 8 15.65 -3.99 -16.36
N ILE A 9 16.99 -3.86 -16.29
CA ILE A 9 17.93 -4.99 -16.26
C ILE A 9 17.69 -5.88 -15.05
N ALA A 10 17.46 -5.32 -13.86
CA ALA A 10 17.21 -6.11 -12.65
C ALA A 10 15.89 -6.88 -12.73
N ALA A 11 14.84 -6.27 -13.29
CA ALA A 11 13.53 -6.90 -13.46
C ALA A 11 13.53 -7.97 -14.58
N HIS A 12 14.24 -7.72 -15.67
CA HIS A 12 14.32 -8.61 -16.84
C HIS A 12 15.79 -8.71 -17.32
N PRO A 13 16.61 -9.55 -16.66
CA PRO A 13 18.03 -9.65 -16.97
C PRO A 13 18.26 -10.14 -18.41
N PRO A 14 18.94 -9.37 -19.28
CA PRO A 14 19.23 -9.81 -20.63
C PRO A 14 20.31 -10.90 -20.62
N GLU A 15 20.13 -11.92 -21.46
CA GLU A 15 21.10 -13.02 -21.61
C GLU A 15 22.11 -12.79 -22.74
N THR A 16 21.80 -11.86 -23.64
CA THR A 16 22.66 -11.55 -24.81
C THR A 16 22.85 -10.05 -24.99
N ALA A 17 23.88 -9.68 -25.77
CA ALA A 17 24.16 -8.28 -26.12
C ALA A 17 22.99 -7.66 -26.89
N GLU A 18 22.32 -8.41 -27.76
CA GLU A 18 21.11 -7.98 -28.46
C GLU A 18 19.94 -7.77 -27.49
N GLY A 19 19.84 -8.60 -26.43
CA GLY A 19 18.88 -8.41 -25.35
C GLY A 19 19.12 -7.09 -24.60
N LEU A 20 20.38 -6.77 -24.31
CA LEU A 20 20.75 -5.52 -23.66
C LEU A 20 20.43 -4.29 -24.54
N GLU A 21 20.63 -4.37 -25.85
CA GLU A 21 20.29 -3.28 -26.80
C GLU A 21 18.77 -3.03 -26.95
N ARG A 22 17.92 -3.99 -26.57
CA ARG A 22 16.45 -3.82 -26.60
C ARG A 22 15.92 -2.97 -25.45
N ILE A 23 16.71 -2.82 -24.38
CA ILE A 23 16.35 -2.02 -23.22
C ILE A 23 16.33 -0.55 -23.63
N ARG A 24 15.17 0.10 -23.51
CA ARG A 24 14.92 1.44 -24.07
C ARG A 24 15.92 2.48 -23.56
N ALA A 25 16.32 2.36 -22.30
CA ALA A 25 17.22 3.30 -21.65
C ALA A 25 18.72 3.06 -21.97
N ILE A 26 19.05 2.01 -22.75
CA ILE A 26 20.41 1.71 -23.22
C ILE A 26 20.67 2.40 -24.57
N PRO A 27 21.75 3.21 -24.70
CA PRO A 27 22.12 3.80 -25.99
C PRO A 27 22.53 2.75 -27.02
N LYS A 28 22.21 3.00 -28.30
CA LYS A 28 22.61 2.10 -29.39
C LYS A 28 24.12 1.90 -29.45
N GLY A 29 24.55 0.64 -29.57
CA GLY A 29 25.97 0.25 -29.65
C GLY A 29 26.67 0.19 -28.30
N PHE A 30 25.96 0.48 -27.19
CA PHE A 30 26.52 0.36 -25.85
C PHE A 30 26.89 -1.09 -25.51
N ALA A 31 26.10 -2.09 -25.95
CA ALA A 31 26.36 -3.49 -25.64
C ALA A 31 27.70 -3.99 -26.22
N ASN A 32 28.10 -3.44 -27.37
CA ASN A 32 29.38 -3.77 -28.02
C ASN A 32 30.58 -3.03 -27.40
N SER A 33 30.33 -1.99 -26.60
CA SER A 33 31.39 -1.24 -25.92
C SER A 33 32.08 -2.09 -24.84
N ARG A 34 33.28 -1.68 -24.43
CA ARG A 34 33.99 -2.31 -23.30
C ARG A 34 33.12 -2.34 -22.04
N MET A 35 32.40 -1.25 -21.75
CA MET A 35 31.50 -1.16 -20.59
C MET A 35 30.30 -2.09 -20.71
N GLY A 36 29.72 -2.23 -21.92
CA GLY A 36 28.61 -3.14 -22.18
C GLY A 36 29.00 -4.60 -21.96
N LYS A 37 30.19 -5.00 -22.40
CA LYS A 37 30.74 -6.35 -22.15
C LYS A 37 30.93 -6.62 -20.66
N THR A 38 31.54 -5.69 -19.92
CA THR A 38 31.69 -5.82 -18.46
C THR A 38 30.34 -5.84 -17.73
N LEU A 39 29.35 -5.10 -18.22
CA LEU A 39 28.00 -5.14 -17.67
C LEU A 39 27.33 -6.50 -17.90
N MET A 40 27.46 -7.09 -19.09
CA MET A 40 26.95 -8.43 -19.38
C MET A 40 27.59 -9.50 -18.48
N GLU A 41 28.90 -9.41 -18.24
CA GLU A 41 29.60 -10.29 -17.30
C GLU A 41 29.06 -10.14 -15.86
N ALA A 42 28.81 -8.90 -15.42
CA ALA A 42 28.25 -8.62 -14.10
C ALA A 42 26.81 -9.12 -13.96
N ILE A 43 25.99 -8.98 -15.00
CA ILE A 43 24.61 -9.50 -15.06
C ILE A 43 24.65 -11.02 -14.91
N GLU A 44 25.46 -11.71 -15.71
CA GLU A 44 25.54 -13.17 -15.66
C GLU A 44 26.06 -13.68 -14.30
N LYS A 45 27.05 -12.99 -13.72
CA LYS A 45 27.51 -13.26 -12.36
C LYS A 45 26.39 -13.08 -11.32
N GLY A 46 25.56 -12.04 -11.45
CA GLY A 46 24.44 -11.80 -10.55
C GLY A 46 23.33 -12.85 -10.68
N ARG A 47 23.03 -13.30 -11.91
CA ARG A 47 22.02 -14.34 -12.19
C ARG A 47 22.37 -15.70 -11.62
N THR A 48 23.66 -16.02 -11.58
CA THR A 48 24.18 -17.33 -11.13
C THR A 48 24.64 -17.32 -9.66
N ALA A 49 24.69 -16.15 -9.03
CA ALA A 49 25.07 -16.02 -7.63
C ALA A 49 23.97 -16.57 -6.70
N PRO A 50 24.34 -17.15 -5.54
CA PRO A 50 23.38 -17.41 -4.48
C PRO A 50 22.74 -16.09 -4.01
N PRO A 51 21.47 -16.10 -3.56
CA PRO A 51 20.86 -14.93 -2.95
C PRO A 51 21.75 -14.37 -1.83
N PRO A 52 21.95 -13.05 -1.77
CA PRO A 52 22.76 -12.43 -0.73
C PRO A 52 22.17 -12.73 0.67
N GLU A 53 23.04 -13.16 1.59
CA GLU A 53 22.65 -13.42 2.97
C GLU A 53 22.17 -12.13 3.65
N GLY A 54 21.09 -12.22 4.43
CA GLY A 54 20.57 -11.11 5.22
C GLY A 54 19.72 -10.08 4.45
N ILE A 55 19.40 -10.31 3.17
CA ILE A 55 18.39 -9.50 2.48
C ILE A 55 17.01 -10.12 2.72
N GLU A 56 16.23 -9.48 3.58
CA GLU A 56 14.80 -9.76 3.67
C GLU A 56 14.16 -9.44 2.32
N THR A 57 13.74 -10.46 1.58
CA THR A 57 12.83 -10.28 0.45
C THR A 57 11.46 -9.99 1.04
N ASP A 58 11.27 -8.78 1.56
CA ASP A 58 9.95 -8.32 1.92
C ASP A 58 9.20 -8.20 0.59
N LYS A 59 8.50 -9.28 0.19
CA LYS A 59 7.52 -9.18 -0.87
C LYS A 59 6.58 -8.10 -0.35
N PRO A 60 6.51 -6.90 -0.97
CA PRO A 60 5.56 -5.91 -0.50
C PRO A 60 4.23 -6.63 -0.50
N ARG A 61 3.67 -6.88 0.71
CA ARG A 61 2.33 -7.45 0.83
C ARG A 61 1.52 -6.56 -0.07
N ARG A 62 0.97 -7.15 -1.14
CA ARG A 62 0.26 -6.40 -2.16
C ARG A 62 -0.88 -5.72 -1.41
N LYS A 63 -0.68 -4.44 -1.06
CA LYS A 63 -1.60 -3.71 -0.20
C LYS A 63 -2.95 -3.86 -0.85
N ARG A 64 -3.93 -4.35 -0.09
CA ARG A 64 -5.29 -4.42 -0.61
C ARG A 64 -5.70 -2.98 -0.80
N GLU A 65 -5.76 -2.52 -2.05
CA GLU A 65 -6.27 -1.17 -2.31
C GLU A 65 -7.72 -1.14 -1.79
N PRO A 66 -8.00 -0.34 -0.75
CA PRO A 66 -9.34 -0.28 -0.22
C PRO A 66 -10.28 0.32 -1.26
N SER A 67 -11.52 -0.13 -1.30
CA SER A 67 -12.50 0.53 -2.16
C SER A 67 -12.72 1.97 -1.68
N GLN A 68 -12.83 2.91 -2.61
CA GLN A 68 -13.12 4.31 -2.25
C GLN A 68 -14.42 4.43 -1.42
N ALA A 69 -15.40 3.57 -1.70
CA ALA A 69 -16.65 3.50 -0.94
C ALA A 69 -16.43 3.10 0.53
N ALA A 70 -15.52 2.16 0.81
CA ALA A 70 -15.18 1.78 2.18
C ALA A 70 -14.51 2.94 2.93
N VAL A 71 -13.58 3.64 2.26
CA VAL A 71 -12.93 4.85 2.81
C VAL A 71 -13.97 5.92 3.14
N ASP A 72 -14.93 6.18 2.24
CA ASP A 72 -15.95 7.22 2.44
C ASP A 72 -16.95 6.86 3.55
N LEU A 73 -17.29 5.56 3.70
CA LEU A 73 -18.08 5.06 4.82
C LEU A 73 -17.36 5.26 6.15
N LEU A 74 -16.08 4.91 6.25
CA LEU A 74 -15.28 5.12 7.46
C LEU A 74 -15.12 6.60 7.81
N LYS A 75 -14.90 7.48 6.82
CA LYS A 75 -14.88 8.94 7.02
C LYS A 75 -16.23 9.46 7.55
N THR A 76 -17.33 8.89 7.07
CA THR A 76 -18.67 9.25 7.53
C THR A 76 -18.90 8.80 8.96
N LEU A 77 -18.53 7.56 9.30
CA LEU A 77 -18.56 7.06 10.68
C LEU A 77 -17.70 7.92 11.61
N LEU A 78 -16.49 8.27 11.20
CA LEU A 78 -15.57 9.12 11.98
C LEU A 78 -16.23 10.46 12.32
N ARG A 79 -16.87 11.12 11.34
CA ARG A 79 -17.61 12.37 11.58
C ARG A 79 -18.73 12.19 12.60
N LEU A 80 -19.55 11.15 12.46
CA LEU A 80 -20.65 10.87 13.39
C LEU A 80 -20.16 10.63 14.82
N ARG A 81 -19.08 9.86 14.99
CA ARG A 81 -18.51 9.57 16.31
C ARG A 81 -17.78 10.77 16.92
N ALA A 82 -17.07 11.54 16.10
CA ALA A 82 -16.43 12.79 16.49
C ALA A 82 -17.45 13.83 16.98
N GLU A 83 -18.57 13.98 16.26
CA GLU A 83 -19.68 14.85 16.67
C GLU A 83 -20.30 14.39 17.98
N TYR A 84 -20.56 13.09 18.13
CA TYR A 84 -21.11 12.54 19.38
C TYR A 84 -20.17 12.79 20.58
N ALA A 85 -18.87 12.58 20.40
CA ALA A 85 -17.87 12.77 21.44
C ALA A 85 -17.41 14.23 21.63
N GLN A 86 -17.85 15.16 20.77
CA GLN A 86 -17.41 16.57 20.76
C GLN A 86 -15.88 16.71 20.63
N VAL A 87 -15.25 15.86 19.83
CA VAL A 87 -13.80 15.87 19.58
C VAL A 87 -13.55 16.12 18.09
N ALA A 88 -12.51 16.88 17.75
CA ALA A 88 -12.13 17.09 16.35
C ALA A 88 -11.77 15.75 15.66
N PRO A 89 -12.34 15.41 14.49
CA PRO A 89 -12.12 14.13 13.81
C PRO A 89 -10.65 13.73 13.65
N ARG A 90 -9.78 14.71 13.30
CA ARG A 90 -8.35 14.49 13.10
C ARG A 90 -7.58 14.09 14.36
N LEU A 91 -8.11 14.34 15.56
CA LEU A 91 -7.49 13.88 16.80
C LEU A 91 -7.78 12.39 17.06
N ILE A 92 -8.86 11.86 16.47
CA ILE A 92 -9.29 10.48 16.59
C ILE A 92 -8.62 9.61 15.52
N ALA A 93 -8.64 10.03 14.25
CA ALA A 93 -8.01 9.29 13.14
C ALA A 93 -7.56 10.26 12.02
N ASN A 94 -6.40 9.97 11.42
CA ASN A 94 -5.91 10.69 10.24
C ASN A 94 -6.31 9.96 8.93
N ALA A 95 -5.85 10.46 7.77
CA ALA A 95 -6.19 9.83 6.48
C ALA A 95 -5.59 8.42 6.34
N ASP A 96 -4.34 8.26 6.75
CA ASP A 96 -3.61 6.99 6.69
C ASP A 96 -4.25 5.92 7.59
N ASP A 97 -4.73 6.30 8.78
CA ASP A 97 -5.50 5.42 9.66
C ASP A 97 -6.75 4.90 8.95
N ILE A 98 -7.49 5.78 8.25
CA ILE A 98 -8.72 5.39 7.53
C ILE A 98 -8.41 4.46 6.36
N GLU A 99 -7.39 4.77 5.57
CA GLU A 99 -6.98 3.93 4.44
C GLU A 99 -6.51 2.56 4.92
N SER A 100 -5.70 2.52 5.98
CA SER A 100 -5.21 1.28 6.59
C SER A 100 -6.35 0.43 7.14
N LEU A 101 -7.31 1.04 7.86
CA LEU A 101 -8.51 0.35 8.34
C LEU A 101 -9.35 -0.23 7.20
N ALA A 102 -9.56 0.54 6.12
CA ALA A 102 -10.30 0.09 4.96
C ALA A 102 -9.59 -1.06 4.23
N ALA A 103 -8.26 -1.10 4.25
CA ALA A 103 -7.42 -2.13 3.65
C ALA A 103 -7.29 -3.39 4.50
N HIS A 104 -7.84 -3.41 5.72
CA HIS A 104 -7.56 -4.42 6.77
C HIS A 104 -6.08 -4.47 7.22
N GLU A 105 -5.38 -3.34 7.13
CA GLU A 105 -4.02 -3.15 7.63
C GLU A 105 -4.09 -2.52 9.04
N ASP A 106 -4.42 -3.33 10.05
CA ASP A 106 -4.67 -2.82 11.41
C ASP A 106 -3.39 -2.50 12.20
N ASP A 107 -2.24 -3.03 11.76
CA ASP A 107 -0.97 -2.91 12.47
C ASP A 107 -0.50 -1.44 12.50
N GLY A 108 -0.33 -0.90 13.72
CA GLY A 108 0.17 0.46 13.93
C GLY A 108 -0.87 1.57 13.77
N VAL A 109 -2.15 1.24 13.52
CA VAL A 109 -3.23 2.23 13.40
C VAL A 109 -3.55 2.85 14.75
N ALA A 110 -3.27 4.14 14.91
CA ALA A 110 -3.44 4.84 16.19
C ALA A 110 -4.91 4.91 16.64
N ALA A 111 -5.85 4.93 15.67
CA ALA A 111 -7.28 4.91 15.91
C ALA A 111 -7.78 3.63 16.61
N LEU A 112 -6.99 2.55 16.62
CA LEU A 112 -7.32 1.26 17.25
C LEU A 112 -6.80 1.14 18.69
N HIS A 113 -6.29 2.22 19.30
CA HIS A 113 -5.72 2.17 20.64
C HIS A 113 -6.28 3.23 21.59
N GLY A 114 -6.42 2.84 22.86
CA GLY A 114 -6.87 3.70 23.96
C GLY A 114 -8.23 4.35 23.69
N TRP A 115 -8.38 5.60 24.11
CA TRP A 115 -9.62 6.36 23.98
C TRP A 115 -10.10 6.53 22.52
N ARG A 116 -9.20 6.46 21.52
CA ARG A 116 -9.57 6.54 20.11
C ARG A 116 -10.32 5.29 19.65
N ALA A 117 -9.92 4.13 20.17
CA ALA A 117 -10.60 2.86 19.91
C ALA A 117 -12.03 2.88 20.44
N GLU A 118 -12.20 3.42 21.65
CA GLU A 118 -13.50 3.53 22.32
C GLU A 118 -14.47 4.46 21.58
N ILE A 119 -13.98 5.56 21.01
CA ILE A 119 -14.82 6.52 20.28
C ILE A 119 -15.12 6.06 18.84
N PHE A 120 -14.14 5.49 18.15
CA PHE A 120 -14.22 5.22 16.71
C PHE A 120 -13.64 3.87 16.29
N GLY A 121 -12.45 3.51 16.77
CA GLY A 121 -11.73 2.35 16.24
C GLY A 121 -12.52 1.04 16.29
N ASN A 122 -13.19 0.76 17.41
CA ASN A 122 -14.01 -0.45 17.56
C ASN A 122 -15.20 -0.46 16.58
N ASP A 123 -15.87 0.68 16.42
CA ASP A 123 -16.96 0.83 15.47
C ASP A 123 -16.49 0.76 14.01
N ALA A 124 -15.30 1.27 13.72
CA ALA A 124 -14.70 1.20 12.39
C ALA A 124 -14.47 -0.26 11.97
N LYS A 125 -13.97 -1.10 12.90
CA LYS A 125 -13.85 -2.55 12.67
C LYS A 125 -15.23 -3.19 12.51
N ALA A 126 -16.18 -2.87 13.38
CA ALA A 126 -17.53 -3.42 13.30
C ALA A 126 -18.24 -3.04 11.98
N LEU A 127 -18.09 -1.80 11.49
CA LEU A 127 -18.64 -1.36 10.21
C LEU A 127 -18.00 -2.10 9.04
N ARG A 128 -16.67 -2.20 9.05
CA ARG A 128 -15.92 -2.96 8.04
C ARG A 128 -16.32 -4.43 7.99
N ASP A 129 -16.55 -5.03 9.15
CA ASP A 129 -16.89 -6.45 9.30
C ASP A 129 -18.41 -6.71 9.14
N GLY A 130 -19.20 -5.68 8.79
CA GLY A 130 -20.64 -5.80 8.53
C GLY A 130 -21.50 -6.02 9.76
N GLN A 131 -21.00 -5.68 10.94
CA GLN A 131 -21.67 -5.77 12.25
C GLN A 131 -22.25 -4.43 12.73
N LEU A 132 -21.90 -3.35 12.03
CA LEU A 132 -22.41 -2.00 12.22
C LEU A 132 -22.84 -1.46 10.86
N ALA A 133 -23.85 -0.60 10.82
CA ALA A 133 -24.27 0.07 9.60
C ALA A 133 -24.50 1.56 9.83
N ILE A 134 -24.41 2.34 8.75
CA ILE A 134 -24.84 3.74 8.70
C ILE A 134 -26.17 3.79 7.94
N ALA A 135 -27.21 4.31 8.58
CA ALA A 135 -28.53 4.48 8.00
C ALA A 135 -28.93 5.95 7.97
N LEU A 136 -29.93 6.29 7.15
CA LEU A 136 -30.59 7.61 7.20
C LEU A 136 -31.88 7.50 8.02
N ARG A 137 -31.99 8.29 9.09
CA ARG A 137 -33.24 8.49 9.84
C ARG A 137 -33.58 9.98 9.84
N ASN A 138 -34.77 10.32 9.33
CA ASN A 138 -35.23 11.70 9.21
C ASN A 138 -34.21 12.62 8.49
N GLY A 139 -33.59 12.11 7.43
CA GLY A 139 -32.58 12.85 6.65
C GLY A 139 -31.21 12.98 7.32
N LYS A 140 -30.99 12.38 8.50
CA LYS A 140 -29.70 12.40 9.21
C LYS A 140 -29.05 11.02 9.19
N ALA A 141 -27.74 11.00 8.98
CA ALA A 141 -26.95 9.78 9.10
C ALA A 141 -26.86 9.36 10.59
N VAL A 142 -27.12 8.09 10.86
CA VAL A 142 -27.09 7.50 12.19
C VAL A 142 -26.42 6.13 12.15
N VAL A 143 -25.82 5.73 13.26
CA VAL A 143 -25.24 4.39 13.42
C VAL A 143 -26.32 3.43 13.92
N VAL A 144 -26.46 2.27 13.28
CA VAL A 144 -27.43 1.22 13.63
C VAL A 144 -26.79 -0.16 13.60
N LYS A 145 -27.45 -1.15 14.20
CA LYS A 145 -27.08 -2.56 14.02
C LYS A 145 -27.74 -3.11 12.75
N PRO A 146 -27.02 -3.86 11.91
CA PRO A 146 -27.62 -4.53 10.76
C PRO A 146 -28.77 -5.45 11.21
N GLY A 147 -29.95 -5.30 10.60
CA GLY A 147 -31.13 -6.12 10.89
C GLY A 147 -32.13 -5.54 11.89
N GLU A 148 -31.87 -4.35 12.45
CA GLU A 148 -32.85 -3.50 13.16
C GLU A 148 -33.46 -2.42 12.25
#